data_AF-A0A1J5D6R3-F1
#
_entry.id   AF-A0A1J5D6R3-F1
#
_cell.length_a   1.000
_cell.length_b   1.000
_cell.length_c   1.000
_cell.angle_alpha   90.00
_cell.angle_beta   90.00
_cell.angle_gamma   90.00
#
_symmetry.space_group_name_H-M   'P 1'
#
loop_
_entity.id
_entity.type
_entity.pdbx_description
1 polymer ?
#
loop_
_entity_poly.entity_id
_entity_poly.type
_entity_poly.pdbx_seq_one_letter_code
_entity_poly.pdbx_strand_id
1 'polypeptide(L)'
;MHKTYKDVYEGILSDRELTQGMMHNDPRAMAEWNRRMSGGEKPSPEYEELTERMDRGEWPAEQIAAKRKEFEKQMTGEEGKP
;
A
#
# COMPACT_ATOMS: atom_id res chain seq x y z
N MET A 1 -5.87 -22.25 -8.39
CA MET A 1 -4.71 -21.69 -9.10
C MET A 1 -4.20 -20.52 -8.30
N HIS A 2 -2.94 -20.53 -7.85
CA HIS A 2 -2.33 -19.35 -7.24
C HIS A 2 -1.99 -18.37 -8.37
N LYS A 3 -2.48 -17.13 -8.27
CA LYS A 3 -2.11 -16.08 -9.21
C LYS A 3 -0.62 -15.80 -9.04
N THR A 4 0.11 -15.77 -10.14
CA THR A 4 1.51 -15.34 -10.10
C THR A 4 1.57 -13.84 -9.84
N TYR A 5 2.70 -13.35 -9.34
CA TYR A 5 2.94 -11.91 -9.24
C TYR A 5 2.69 -11.20 -10.58
N LYS A 6 3.06 -11.84 -11.69
CA LYS A 6 2.81 -11.33 -13.04
C LYS A 6 1.31 -11.13 -13.31
N ASP A 7 0.48 -12.11 -12.97
CA ASP A 7 -0.98 -12.02 -13.17
C ASP A 7 -1.61 -10.89 -12.33
N VAL A 8 -1.06 -10.64 -11.13
CA VAL A 8 -1.49 -9.54 -10.26
C VAL A 8 -1.12 -8.19 -10.88
N TYR A 9 0.12 -8.02 -11.34
CA TYR A 9 0.55 -6.78 -12.01
C TYR A 9 -0.23 -6.54 -13.31
N GLU A 10 -0.40 -7.55 -14.15
CA GLU A 10 -1.18 -7.41 -15.39
C GLU A 10 -2.64 -7.03 -15.09
N GLY A 11 -3.25 -7.62 -14.05
CA GLY A 11 -4.60 -7.26 -13.63
C GLY A 11 -4.72 -5.82 -13.11
N ILE A 12 -3.72 -5.33 -12.38
CA ILE A 12 -3.68 -3.95 -11.86
C ILE A 12 -3.45 -2.95 -13.00
N LEU A 13 -2.44 -3.18 -13.84
CA LEU A 13 -2.05 -2.25 -14.90
C LEU A 13 -3.06 -2.22 -16.06
N SER A 14 -3.87 -3.28 -16.21
CA SER A 14 -4.99 -3.28 -17.15
C SER A 14 -6.22 -2.53 -16.63
N ASP A 15 -6.29 -2.26 -15.32
CA ASP A 15 -7.36 -1.48 -14.69
C ASP A 15 -7.05 0.01 -14.83
N ARG A 16 -7.66 0.63 -15.85
CA ARG A 16 -7.37 2.02 -16.23
C ARG A 16 -7.81 3.03 -15.17
N GLU A 17 -8.93 2.77 -14.49
CA GLU A 17 -9.44 3.66 -13.44
C GLU A 17 -8.53 3.62 -12.23
N LEU A 18 -8.14 2.41 -11.80
CA LEU A 18 -7.17 2.21 -10.72
C LEU A 18 -5.83 2.87 -11.05
N THR A 19 -5.30 2.62 -12.25
CA THR A 19 -4.03 3.18 -12.69
C THR A 19 -4.06 4.71 -12.72
N GLN A 20 -5.14 5.30 -13.27
CA GLN A 20 -5.31 6.75 -13.30
C GLN A 20 -5.43 7.35 -11.89
N GLY A 21 -6.20 6.69 -10.99
CA GLY A 21 -6.32 7.11 -9.60
C GLY A 21 -4.97 7.09 -8.88
N MET A 22 -4.16 6.04 -9.08
CA MET A 22 -2.80 5.96 -8.52
C MET A 22 -1.90 7.09 -9.03
N MET A 23 -1.96 7.41 -10.33
CA MET A 23 -1.19 8.54 -10.90
C MET A 23 -1.57 9.89 -10.28
N HIS A 24 -2.80 10.04 -9.80
CA HIS A 24 -3.27 11.24 -9.09
C HIS A 24 -3.10 11.17 -7.57
N ASN A 25 -2.48 10.11 -7.03
CA ASN A 25 -2.41 9.83 -5.60
C ASN A 25 -3.78 9.77 -4.93
N ASP A 26 -4.80 9.27 -5.62
CA ASP A 26 -6.12 9.04 -5.04
C ASP A 26 -5.99 8.02 -3.89
N PRO A 27 -6.36 8.38 -2.65
CA PRO A 27 -6.26 7.49 -1.49
C PRO A 27 -6.98 6.15 -1.69
N ARG A 28 -8.12 6.14 -2.38
CA ARG A 28 -8.91 4.92 -2.63
C ARG A 28 -8.22 4.00 -3.62
N ALA A 29 -7.64 4.58 -4.68
CA ALA A 29 -6.87 3.83 -5.65
C ALA A 29 -5.62 3.19 -5.00
N MET A 30 -4.96 3.92 -4.10
CA MET A 30 -3.81 3.40 -3.36
C MET A 30 -4.20 2.26 -2.39
N ALA A 31 -5.35 2.37 -1.72
CA ALA A 31 -5.87 1.31 -0.84
C ALA A 31 -6.21 0.03 -1.62
N GLU A 32 -6.89 0.16 -2.76
CA GLU A 32 -7.22 -0.97 -3.63
C GLU A 32 -5.98 -1.64 -4.21
N TRP A 33 -4.98 -0.86 -4.61
CA TRP A 33 -3.68 -1.40 -5.05
C TRP A 33 -3.01 -2.21 -3.95
N ASN A 34 -2.94 -1.69 -2.72
CA ASN A 34 -2.36 -2.38 -1.57
C ASN A 34 -3.03 -3.75 -1.32
N ARG A 35 -4.37 -3.81 -1.41
CA ARG A 35 -5.14 -5.07 -1.25
C ARG A 35 -4.83 -6.08 -2.33
N ARG A 36 -4.72 -5.65 -3.58
CA ARG A 36 -4.37 -6.55 -4.70
C ARG A 36 -2.94 -7.05 -4.59
N MET A 37 -2.01 -6.20 -4.16
CA MET A 37 -0.61 -6.54 -3.97
C MET A 37 -0.36 -7.47 -2.78
N SER A 38 -1.09 -7.33 -1.67
CA SER A 38 -1.02 -8.26 -0.54
C SER A 38 -1.65 -9.62 -0.83
N GLY A 39 -2.20 -9.83 -2.04
CA GLY A 39 -2.90 -11.07 -2.39
C GLY A 39 -4.16 -11.30 -1.56
N GLY A 40 -4.71 -10.25 -0.94
CA GLY A 40 -5.81 -10.37 0.02
C GLY A 40 -5.40 -10.80 1.42
N GLU A 41 -4.10 -10.87 1.73
CA GLU A 41 -3.64 -11.01 3.11
C GLU A 41 -4.08 -9.80 3.93
N LYS A 42 -4.61 -10.08 5.12
CA LYS A 42 -5.04 -9.02 6.04
C LYS A 42 -3.81 -8.24 6.50
N PRO A 43 -3.82 -6.91 6.37
CA PRO A 43 -2.78 -6.08 6.95
C PRO A 43 -2.73 -6.26 8.47
N SER A 44 -1.63 -5.82 9.09
CA SER A 44 -1.63 -5.67 10.55
C SER A 44 -2.74 -4.70 11.00
N PRO A 45 -3.26 -4.79 12.23
CA PRO A 45 -4.37 -3.94 12.70
C PRO A 45 -4.10 -2.43 12.52
N GLU A 46 -2.86 -2.00 12.73
CA GLU A 46 -2.44 -0.61 12.49
C GLU A 46 -2.55 -0.19 11.02
N TYR A 47 -2.32 -1.12 10.10
CA TYR A 47 -2.38 -0.89 8.66
C TYR A 47 -3.82 -1.03 8.13
N GLU A 48 -4.68 -1.78 8.83
CA GLU A 48 -6.13 -1.84 8.61
C GLU A 48 -6.76 -0.46 8.87
N GLU A 49 -6.44 0.19 9.99
CA GLU A 49 -6.93 1.55 10.28
C GLU A 49 -6.50 2.56 9.20
N LEU A 50 -5.25 2.51 8.75
CA LEU A 50 -4.76 3.35 7.65
C LEU A 50 -5.53 3.10 6.35
N THR A 51 -5.76 1.83 6.03
CA THR A 51 -6.50 1.42 4.82
C THR A 51 -7.96 1.89 4.87
N GLU A 52 -8.62 1.79 6.03
CA GLU A 52 -9.99 2.27 6.19
C GLU A 52 -10.13 3.78 6.01
N ARG A 53 -9.15 4.57 6.48
CA ARG A 53 -9.11 6.02 6.25
C ARG A 53 -8.95 6.32 4.76
N MET A 54 -8.06 5.60 4.09
CA MET A 54 -7.84 5.73 2.64
C MET A 54 -9.07 5.32 1.82
N ASP A 55 -9.81 4.28 2.21
CA ASP A 55 -11.10 3.90 1.62
C ASP A 55 -12.15 5.01 1.75
N ARG A 56 -12.16 5.74 2.87
CA ARG A 56 -13.00 6.92 3.04
C ARG A 56 -12.57 8.11 2.16
N GLY A 57 -11.38 8.05 1.55
CA GLY A 57 -10.78 9.13 0.76
C GLY A 57 -9.92 10.07 1.59
N GLU A 58 -9.63 9.73 2.84
CA GLU A 58 -8.73 10.49 3.70
C GLU A 58 -7.29 10.01 3.47
N TRP A 59 -6.35 10.94 3.30
CA TRP A 59 -4.93 10.61 3.24
C TRP A 59 -4.27 10.84 4.62
N PRO A 60 -3.93 9.78 5.38
CA PRO A 60 -3.30 9.92 6.69
C PRO A 60 -1.80 10.27 6.58
N ALA A 61 -1.51 11.47 6.10
CA ALA A 61 -0.16 11.92 5.69
C ALA A 61 0.91 11.72 6.78
N GLU A 62 0.63 12.11 8.03
CA GLU A 62 1.59 12.04 9.13
C GLU A 62 1.95 10.59 9.48
N GLN A 63 0.95 9.71 9.53
CA GLN A 63 1.12 8.30 9.86
C GLN A 63 1.87 7.55 8.74
N ILE A 64 1.57 7.88 7.48
CA ILE A 64 2.27 7.36 6.30
C ILE A 64 3.73 7.84 6.30
N ALA A 65 3.98 9.12 6.58
CA ALA A 65 5.34 9.67 6.63
C ALA A 65 6.17 9.04 7.75
N ALA A 66 5.58 8.82 8.93
CA ALA A 66 6.22 8.13 10.05
C ALA A 66 6.59 6.69 9.66
N LYS A 67 5.65 5.90 9.13
CA LYS A 67 5.91 4.52 8.69
C LYS A 67 6.94 4.45 7.56
N ARG A 68 6.93 5.40 6.62
CA ARG A 68 7.96 5.50 5.57
C ARG A 68 9.35 5.69 6.17
N LYS A 69 9.48 6.60 7.16
CA LYS A 69 10.76 6.85 7.83
C LYS A 69 11.24 5.63 8.63
N GLU A 70 10.33 4.89 9.27
CA GLU A 70 10.66 3.63 9.94
C GLU A 70 11.13 2.55 8.96
N PHE A 71 10.42 2.38 7.85
CA PHE A 71 10.80 1.44 6.79
C PHE A 71 12.15 1.79 6.16
N GLU A 72 12.39 3.07 5.90
CA GLU A 72 13.68 3.55 5.40
C GLU A 72 14.82 3.22 6.38
N LYS A 73 14.64 3.43 7.70
CA LYS A 73 15.64 3.06 8.72
C LYS A 73 15.95 1.56 8.75
N GLN A 74 14.93 0.72 8.62
CA GLN A 74 15.10 -0.74 8.55
C GLN A 74 15.87 -1.16 7.28
N MET A 75 15.59 -0.52 6.15
CA MET A 75 16.25 -0.79 4.87
C MET A 75 17.70 -0.30 4.81
N THR A 76 18.03 0.80 5.49
CA THR A 76 19.41 1.34 5.54
C THR A 76 20.28 0.66 6.60
N GLY A 77 19.75 -0.32 7.33
CA GLY A 77 20.51 -1.05 8.35
C GLY A 77 20.93 -0.21 9.54
N GLU A 78 20.23 0.89 9.83
CA GLU A 78 20.41 1.67 11.07
C GLU A 78 19.71 0.97 12.26
N GLU A 79 19.74 -0.36 12.30
CA GLU A 79 19.51 -1.09 13.53
C GLU A 79 20.80 -1.02 14.35
N GLY A 80 20.71 -0.28 15.46
CA GLY A 80 21.76 -0.14 16.44
C GLY A 80 22.36 -1.50 16.77
N LYS A 81 23.66 -1.61 16.49
CA LYS A 81 24.55 -2.48 17.24
C LYS A 81 24.30 -2.24 18.74
N PRO A 82 24.14 -3.28 19.57
CA PRO A 82 24.03 -3.12 21.02
C PRO A 82 25.27 -2.45 21.63
#